data_AF-A0A7L2X7Y5-F1
#
_entry.id   AF-A0A7L2X7Y5-F1
#
_cell.length_a   1.000
_cell.length_b   1.000
_cell.length_c   1.000
_cell.angle_alpha   90.00
_cell.angle_beta   90.00
_cell.angle_gamma   90.00
#
_symmetry.space_group_name_H-M   'P 1'
#
loop_
_entity.id
_entity.type
_entity.pdbx_description
1 polymer ?
#
loop_
_entity_poly.entity_id
_entity_poly.type
_entity_poly.pdbx_seq_one_letter_code
_entity_poly.pdbx_strand_id
1 'polypeptide(L)'
;MIGDVVETKQCQLKDPMDLFHSGQVVKICAPMVRYSKLAFRTLVRKYSCDLCYTPMIVAADFVRSAKARDSEFTTNKVGDHPLIVQFAAKEAQVLCDAARIVCPFADGIDLNCGCPQRWAMAEGYGACLINKPEVVQDMVRHVRNQIDNPRFSVSIKIR
;
A
#
# COMPACT_ATOMS: atom_id res chain seq x y z
N MET A 1 14.37 -17.52 -39.65
CA MET A 1 15.05 -17.75 -38.35
C MET A 1 14.64 -16.61 -37.43
N ILE A 2 13.39 -16.69 -36.95
CA ILE A 2 13.05 -16.83 -35.52
C ILE A 2 13.85 -15.83 -34.68
N GLY A 3 13.42 -14.56 -34.73
CA GLY A 3 13.81 -13.59 -33.72
C GLY A 3 12.88 -13.83 -32.54
N ASP A 4 13.44 -14.25 -31.41
CA ASP A 4 12.71 -14.45 -30.16
C ASP A 4 12.03 -13.15 -29.77
N VAL A 5 10.73 -13.08 -30.05
CA VAL A 5 9.82 -12.20 -29.33
C VAL A 5 9.94 -12.65 -27.89
N VAL A 6 10.67 -11.88 -27.08
CA VAL A 6 10.58 -11.98 -25.63
C VAL A 6 9.13 -11.67 -25.31
N GLU A 7 8.32 -12.71 -25.24
CA GLU A 7 7.00 -12.71 -24.65
C GLU A 7 7.20 -12.16 -23.25
N THR A 8 7.01 -10.86 -23.12
CA THR A 8 6.81 -10.23 -21.83
C THR A 8 5.57 -10.91 -21.30
N LYS A 9 5.77 -11.94 -20.45
CA LYS A 9 4.70 -12.61 -19.71
C LYS A 9 3.83 -11.51 -19.17
N GLN A 10 2.70 -11.32 -19.82
CA GLN A 10 1.77 -10.26 -19.54
C GLN A 10 1.45 -10.42 -18.06
N CYS A 11 1.77 -9.39 -17.28
CA CYS A 11 1.64 -9.38 -15.84
C CYS A 11 0.17 -9.64 -15.51
N GLN A 12 -0.21 -10.92 -15.44
CA GLN A 12 -1.52 -11.33 -14.96
C GLN A 12 -1.57 -10.77 -13.55
N LEU A 13 -2.48 -9.85 -13.31
CA LEU A 13 -2.72 -9.22 -12.02
C LEU A 13 -2.84 -10.33 -10.97
N LYS A 14 -1.76 -10.57 -10.22
CA LYS A 14 -1.77 -11.51 -9.12
C LYS A 14 -2.35 -10.76 -7.94
N ASP A 15 -3.55 -11.14 -7.50
CA ASP A 15 -4.09 -10.67 -6.23
C ASP A 15 -2.99 -10.86 -5.16
N PRO A 16 -2.72 -9.87 -4.28
CA PRO A 16 -1.81 -10.06 -3.16
C PRO A 16 -2.03 -11.38 -2.40
N MET A 17 -3.28 -11.82 -2.27
CA MET A 17 -3.61 -13.09 -1.62
C MET A 17 -3.16 -14.32 -2.40
N ASP A 18 -3.18 -14.30 -3.74
CA ASP A 18 -2.69 -15.40 -4.56
C ASP A 18 -1.18 -15.63 -4.36
N LEU A 19 -0.42 -14.55 -4.14
CA LEU A 19 1.00 -14.64 -3.82
C LEU A 19 1.21 -15.43 -2.52
N PHE A 20 0.44 -15.12 -1.47
CA PHE A 20 0.57 -15.77 -0.17
C PHE A 20 0.06 -17.21 -0.17
N HIS A 21 -0.95 -17.54 -0.97
CA HIS A 21 -1.45 -18.91 -1.10
C HIS A 21 -0.58 -19.82 -1.98
N SER A 22 0.35 -19.27 -2.76
CA SER A 22 1.20 -20.04 -3.68
C SER A 22 2.16 -21.02 -3.01
N GLY A 23 2.43 -20.86 -1.71
CA GLY A 23 3.44 -21.63 -0.98
C GLY A 23 4.91 -21.26 -1.33
N GLN A 24 5.12 -20.27 -2.20
CA GLN A 24 6.45 -19.76 -2.54
C GLN A 24 6.85 -18.60 -1.61
N VAL A 25 8.16 -18.39 -1.45
CA VAL A 25 8.68 -17.22 -0.75
C VAL A 25 8.32 -15.96 -1.54
N VAL A 26 7.57 -15.05 -0.92
CA VAL A 26 7.18 -13.77 -1.52
C VAL A 26 8.21 -12.69 -1.16
N LYS A 27 8.84 -12.08 -2.18
CA LYS A 27 9.79 -10.97 -1.99
C LYS A 27 9.05 -9.65 -2.00
N ILE A 28 9.06 -8.95 -0.86
CA ILE A 28 8.29 -7.75 -0.62
C ILE A 28 9.20 -6.54 -0.46
N CYS A 29 9.00 -5.49 -1.26
CA CYS A 29 9.62 -4.18 -1.04
C CYS A 29 8.85 -3.43 0.06
N ALA A 30 9.47 -3.30 1.23
CA ALA A 30 8.90 -2.58 2.37
C ALA A 30 8.63 -1.08 2.08
N PRO A 31 7.70 -0.46 2.80
CA PRO A 31 7.43 0.97 2.70
C PRO A 31 8.59 1.77 3.31
N MET A 32 9.13 2.72 2.55
CA MET A 32 10.28 3.53 2.95
C MET A 32 10.06 4.98 2.53
N VAL A 33 9.90 5.87 3.53
CA VAL A 33 9.76 7.32 3.31
C VAL A 33 10.95 7.84 2.50
N ARG A 34 10.70 8.70 1.50
CA ARG A 34 11.64 9.20 0.47
C ARG A 34 12.12 8.18 -0.57
N TYR A 35 11.97 6.87 -0.37
CA TYR A 35 12.50 5.87 -1.29
C TYR A 35 11.43 5.26 -2.19
N SER A 36 10.49 4.48 -1.64
CA SER A 36 9.64 3.53 -2.38
C SER A 36 8.57 4.18 -3.28
N LYS A 37 8.86 5.34 -3.88
CA LYS A 37 8.15 5.97 -5.01
C LYS A 37 8.30 5.13 -6.29
N LEU A 38 7.50 5.47 -7.30
CA LEU A 38 7.36 4.68 -8.54
C LEU A 38 8.69 4.33 -9.22
N ALA A 39 9.64 5.27 -9.32
CA ALA A 39 10.93 5.00 -9.95
C ALA A 39 11.73 3.91 -9.22
N PHE A 40 11.71 3.93 -7.89
CA PHE A 40 12.37 2.91 -7.06
C PHE A 40 11.66 1.56 -7.19
N ARG A 41 10.32 1.55 -7.11
CA ARG A 41 9.52 0.31 -7.27
C ARG A 41 9.75 -0.33 -8.64
N THR A 42 9.76 0.48 -9.69
CA THR A 42 10.09 0.05 -11.06
C THR A 42 11.47 -0.62 -11.12
N LEU A 43 12.46 -0.05 -10.43
CA LEU A 43 13.80 -0.63 -10.39
C LEU A 43 13.82 -1.97 -9.66
N VAL A 44 13.31 -2.05 -8.43
CA VAL A 44 13.37 -3.30 -7.64
C VAL A 44 12.56 -4.43 -8.26
N ARG A 45 11.49 -4.12 -9.00
CA ARG A 45 10.74 -5.13 -9.77
C ARG A 45 11.58 -5.79 -10.87
N LYS A 46 12.58 -5.11 -11.45
CA LYS A 46 13.55 -5.72 -12.38
C LYS A 46 14.44 -6.77 -11.70
N TYR A 47 14.55 -6.72 -10.37
CA TYR A 47 15.28 -7.68 -9.54
C TYR A 47 14.33 -8.67 -8.85
N SER A 48 13.22 -9.02 -9.53
CA SER A 48 12.27 -10.04 -9.08
C SER A 48 11.61 -9.74 -7.74
N CYS A 49 11.27 -8.48 -7.47
CA CYS A 49 10.38 -8.12 -6.37
C CYS A 49 8.93 -8.44 -6.74
N ASP A 50 8.23 -9.20 -5.90
CA ASP A 50 6.89 -9.72 -6.20
C ASP A 50 5.81 -8.68 -5.84
N LEU A 51 5.91 -8.06 -4.66
CA LEU A 51 4.96 -7.07 -4.16
C LEU A 51 5.70 -5.84 -3.65
N CYS A 52 5.16 -4.65 -3.89
CA CYS A 52 5.75 -3.41 -3.40
C CYS A 52 4.76 -2.59 -2.59
N TYR A 53 5.30 -1.83 -1.63
CA TYR A 53 4.57 -0.79 -0.91
C TYR A 53 4.97 0.61 -1.39
N THR A 54 4.05 1.56 -1.33
CA THR A 54 4.38 2.99 -1.45
C THR A 54 5.24 3.46 -0.27
N PRO A 55 5.75 4.70 -0.28
CA PRO A 55 6.16 5.35 0.97
C PRO A 55 4.95 5.44 1.92
N MET A 56 5.21 5.67 3.21
CA MET A 56 4.12 5.98 4.16
C MET A 56 3.53 7.36 3.81
N ILE A 57 2.23 7.41 3.54
CA ILE A 57 1.49 8.63 3.19
C ILE A 57 0.59 9.05 4.35
N VAL A 58 0.55 10.34 4.70
CA VAL A 58 -0.39 10.86 5.72
C VAL A 58 -1.79 10.95 5.10
N ALA A 59 -2.72 10.12 5.56
CA ALA A 59 -4.05 9.99 4.94
C ALA A 59 -4.85 11.30 4.95
N ALA A 60 -4.79 12.06 6.06
CA ALA A 60 -5.50 13.33 6.20
C ALA A 60 -5.06 14.36 5.15
N ASP A 61 -3.76 14.44 4.85
CA ASP A 61 -3.22 15.37 3.85
C ASP A 61 -3.55 14.90 2.42
N PHE A 62 -3.47 13.58 2.21
CA PHE A 62 -3.79 12.93 0.94
C PHE A 62 -5.25 13.13 0.50
N VAL A 63 -6.18 13.03 1.45
CA VAL A 63 -7.61 13.28 1.22
C VAL A 63 -7.86 14.77 0.99
N ARG A 64 -7.27 15.64 1.83
CA ARG A 64 -7.54 17.08 1.84
C ARG A 64 -6.97 17.82 0.63
N SER A 65 -5.81 17.40 0.11
CA SER A 65 -5.06 18.18 -0.89
C SER A 65 -4.67 17.36 -2.11
N ALA A 66 -5.16 17.78 -3.28
CA ALA A 66 -4.72 17.21 -4.56
C ALA A 66 -3.20 17.36 -4.74
N LYS A 67 -2.63 18.51 -4.37
CA LYS A 67 -1.18 18.75 -4.45
C LYS A 67 -0.38 17.76 -3.58
N ALA A 68 -0.84 17.47 -2.37
CA ALA A 68 -0.19 16.48 -1.51
C ALA A 68 -0.30 15.08 -2.12
N ARG A 69 -1.49 14.72 -2.61
CA ARG A 69 -1.74 13.45 -3.29
C ARG A 69 -0.82 13.24 -4.49
N ASP A 70 -0.70 14.22 -5.38
CA ASP A 70 0.13 14.12 -6.59
C ASP A 70 1.63 14.04 -6.25
N SER A 71 2.07 14.62 -5.13
CA SER A 71 3.46 14.57 -4.68
C SER A 71 3.85 13.22 -4.03
N GLU A 72 2.90 12.63 -3.30
CA GLU A 72 3.14 11.42 -2.50
C GLU A 72 2.80 10.12 -3.23
N PHE A 73 1.80 10.14 -4.11
CA PHE A 73 1.33 8.95 -4.83
C PHE A 73 1.46 9.09 -6.34
N THR A 74 2.25 8.20 -6.91
CA THR A 74 2.33 7.97 -8.35
C THR A 74 2.40 6.46 -8.59
N THR A 75 1.78 5.99 -9.67
CA THR A 75 1.80 4.59 -10.12
C THR A 75 1.71 4.55 -11.66
N ASN A 76 1.85 3.37 -12.25
CA ASN A 76 1.57 3.14 -13.67
C ASN A 76 0.57 1.98 -13.83
N LYS A 77 -0.16 1.96 -14.97
CA LYS A 77 -1.16 0.90 -15.23
C LYS A 77 -0.53 -0.47 -15.46
N VAL A 78 0.72 -0.51 -15.90
CA VAL A 78 1.42 -1.73 -16.31
C VAL A 78 2.77 -1.76 -15.63
N GLY A 79 2.99 -2.78 -14.81
CA GLY A 79 4.30 -3.10 -14.23
C GLY A 79 4.53 -2.65 -12.80
N ASP A 80 3.63 -1.87 -12.18
CA ASP A 80 3.73 -1.54 -10.75
C ASP A 80 2.76 -2.34 -9.85
N HIS A 81 2.06 -3.34 -10.40
CA HIS A 81 1.20 -4.25 -9.65
C HIS A 81 1.95 -5.57 -9.31
N PRO A 82 1.68 -6.20 -8.15
CA PRO A 82 0.76 -5.77 -7.09
C PRO A 82 1.33 -4.67 -6.19
N LEU A 83 0.54 -3.63 -5.93
CA LEU A 83 0.91 -2.44 -5.15
C LEU A 83 0.01 -2.28 -3.92
N ILE A 84 0.63 -2.07 -2.76
CA ILE A 84 -0.06 -1.72 -1.52
C ILE A 84 0.27 -0.28 -1.12
N VAL A 85 -0.75 0.54 -0.87
CA VAL A 85 -0.55 1.93 -0.42
C VAL A 85 -0.53 1.99 1.10
N GLN A 86 0.61 2.35 1.69
CA GLN A 86 0.71 2.49 3.14
C GLN A 86 0.27 3.88 3.60
N PHE A 87 -0.69 3.92 4.52
CA PHE A 87 -1.19 5.14 5.14
C PHE A 87 -0.83 5.23 6.62
N ALA A 88 -0.54 6.46 7.08
CA ALA A 88 -0.64 6.86 8.47
C ALA A 88 -2.02 7.51 8.68
N ALA A 89 -2.83 6.93 9.56
CA ALA A 89 -4.17 7.39 9.89
C ALA A 89 -4.48 7.09 11.36
N LYS A 90 -5.44 7.83 11.92
CA LYS A 90 -5.95 7.67 13.30
C LYS A 90 -7.48 7.69 13.38
N GLU A 91 -8.15 7.83 12.24
CA GLU A 91 -9.60 7.96 12.11
C GLU A 91 -10.09 7.07 10.97
N ALA A 92 -11.14 6.29 11.25
CA ALA A 92 -11.70 5.31 10.32
C ALA A 92 -12.19 5.94 9.01
N GLN A 93 -12.89 7.07 9.10
CA GLN A 93 -13.43 7.76 7.93
C GLN A 93 -12.30 8.26 7.02
N VAL A 94 -11.27 8.88 7.58
CA VAL A 94 -10.13 9.41 6.82
C VAL A 94 -9.36 8.29 6.11
N LEU A 95 -9.13 7.14 6.77
CA LEU A 95 -8.49 5.99 6.14
C LEU A 95 -9.34 5.42 5.00
N CYS A 96 -10.65 5.31 5.21
CA CYS A 96 -11.59 4.84 4.19
C CYS A 96 -11.62 5.75 2.96
N ASP A 97 -11.65 7.08 3.16
CA ASP A 97 -11.65 8.01 2.04
C ASP A 97 -10.34 7.96 1.26
N ALA A 98 -9.21 7.81 1.95
CA ALA A 98 -7.92 7.57 1.30
C ALA A 98 -7.90 6.25 0.51
N ALA A 99 -8.45 5.17 1.08
CA ALA A 99 -8.58 3.87 0.42
C ALA A 99 -9.42 3.94 -0.86
N ARG A 100 -10.57 4.64 -0.83
CA ARG A 100 -11.42 4.85 -2.00
C ARG A 100 -10.69 5.55 -3.14
N ILE A 101 -9.87 6.56 -2.82
CA ILE A 101 -9.09 7.30 -3.82
C ILE A 101 -8.08 6.39 -4.53
N VAL A 102 -7.41 5.48 -3.80
CA VAL A 102 -6.36 4.62 -4.37
C VAL A 102 -6.86 3.28 -4.92
N CYS A 103 -8.08 2.86 -4.55
CA CYS A 103 -8.65 1.58 -4.97
C CYS A 103 -8.63 1.32 -6.49
N PRO A 104 -8.82 2.33 -7.38
CA PRO A 104 -8.70 2.12 -8.83
C PRO A 104 -7.26 1.93 -9.34
N PHE A 105 -6.25 2.17 -8.50
CA PHE A 105 -4.85 2.32 -8.89
C PHE A 105 -3.90 1.37 -8.14
N ALA A 106 -4.39 0.63 -7.16
CA ALA A 106 -3.63 -0.23 -6.27
C ALA A 106 -4.44 -1.48 -5.88
N ASP A 107 -3.77 -2.48 -5.34
CA ASP A 107 -4.35 -3.79 -4.99
C ASP A 107 -4.67 -3.91 -3.50
N GLY A 108 -4.38 -2.85 -2.73
CA GLY A 108 -4.76 -2.74 -1.33
C GLY A 108 -4.21 -1.51 -0.65
N ILE A 109 -4.57 -1.38 0.62
CA ILE A 109 -3.96 -0.45 1.56
C ILE A 109 -3.28 -1.17 2.72
N ASP A 110 -2.36 -0.47 3.37
CA ASP A 110 -1.74 -0.88 4.62
C ASP A 110 -1.83 0.24 5.65
N LEU A 111 -2.17 -0.09 6.89
CA LEU A 111 -2.13 0.85 8.00
C LEU A 111 -0.80 0.74 8.75
N ASN A 112 -0.06 1.85 8.84
CA ASN A 112 1.18 1.90 9.62
C ASN A 112 0.87 1.99 11.13
N CYS A 113 1.11 0.90 11.85
CA CYS A 113 1.04 0.81 13.31
C CYS A 113 2.42 0.52 13.94
N GLY A 114 3.52 0.82 13.22
CA GLY A 114 4.87 0.38 13.62
C GLY A 114 5.90 1.50 13.74
N CYS A 115 5.65 2.69 13.18
CA CYS A 115 6.64 3.79 13.19
C CYS A 115 6.89 4.33 14.62
N PRO A 116 8.14 4.28 15.14
CA PRO A 116 8.45 4.78 16.48
C PRO A 116 8.89 6.24 16.51
N GLN A 117 8.81 6.96 15.37
CA GLN A 117 9.27 8.34 15.33
C GLN A 117 8.39 9.22 16.22
N ARG A 118 9.03 10.05 17.05
CA ARG A 118 8.35 10.86 18.07
C ARG A 118 7.25 11.74 17.50
N TRP A 119 7.48 12.35 16.33
CA TRP A 119 6.48 13.19 15.67
C TRP A 119 5.24 12.37 15.25
N ALA A 120 5.43 11.16 14.71
CA ALA A 120 4.31 10.32 14.28
C ALA A 120 3.47 9.88 15.48
N MET A 121 4.12 9.49 16.58
CA MET A 121 3.41 9.11 17.81
C MET A 121 2.70 10.29 18.46
N ALA A 122 3.30 11.48 18.46
CA ALA A 122 2.68 12.71 18.98
C ALA A 122 1.42 13.10 18.21
N GLU A 123 1.42 12.87 16.89
CA GLU A 123 0.25 13.08 16.02
C GLU A 123 -0.80 11.97 16.13
N GLY A 124 -0.53 10.89 16.87
CA GLY A 124 -1.43 9.76 17.05
C GLY A 124 -1.32 8.66 15.98
N TYR A 125 -0.21 8.60 15.25
CA TYR A 125 0.09 7.59 14.24
C TYR A 125 1.18 6.61 14.68
N GLY A 126 1.33 5.51 13.94
CA GLY A 126 2.47 4.61 14.09
C GLY A 126 2.36 3.75 15.34
N ALA A 127 3.49 3.53 16.02
CA ALA A 127 3.61 2.52 17.08
C ALA A 127 2.68 2.75 18.28
N CYS A 128 2.19 3.98 18.51
CA CYS A 128 1.26 4.25 19.61
C CYS A 128 -0.13 3.59 19.40
N LEU A 129 -0.50 3.25 18.16
CA LEU A 129 -1.76 2.58 17.82
C LEU A 129 -1.82 1.13 18.34
N ILE A 130 -0.67 0.50 18.63
CA ILE A 130 -0.65 -0.85 19.20
C ILE A 130 -1.33 -0.92 20.59
N ASN A 131 -1.35 0.21 21.29
CA ASN A 131 -2.01 0.35 22.60
C ASN A 131 -3.50 0.69 22.47
N LYS A 132 -4.03 0.80 21.25
CA LYS A 132 -5.42 1.16 20.93
C LYS A 132 -6.00 0.20 19.88
N PRO A 133 -6.02 -1.12 20.14
CA PRO A 133 -6.45 -2.13 19.16
C PRO A 133 -7.89 -1.92 18.67
N GLU A 134 -8.78 -1.37 19.51
CA GLU A 134 -10.14 -1.01 19.14
C GLU A 134 -10.19 0.03 18.02
N VAL A 135 -9.33 1.05 18.08
CA VAL A 135 -9.24 2.09 17.04
C VAL A 135 -8.73 1.49 15.74
N VAL A 136 -7.74 0.59 15.81
CA VAL A 136 -7.21 -0.12 14.63
C VAL A 136 -8.28 -1.03 14.02
N GLN A 137 -9.01 -1.77 14.86
CA GLN A 137 -10.11 -2.63 14.43
C GLN A 137 -11.20 -1.83 13.72
N ASP A 138 -11.60 -0.68 14.27
CA ASP A 138 -12.61 0.18 13.67
C ASP A 138 -12.15 0.72 12.31
N MET A 139 -10.89 1.13 12.19
CA MET A 139 -10.32 1.56 10.91
C MET A 139 -10.36 0.44 9.85
N VAL A 140 -9.91 -0.77 10.18
CA VAL A 140 -9.92 -1.91 9.23
C VAL A 140 -11.34 -2.31 8.86
N ARG A 141 -12.23 -2.43 9.85
CA ARG A 141 -13.64 -2.79 9.63
C ARG A 141 -14.33 -1.77 8.73
N HIS A 142 -14.12 -0.47 8.97
CA HIS A 142 -14.75 0.58 8.20
C HIS A 142 -14.31 0.56 6.73
N VAL A 143 -13.00 0.41 6.48
CA VAL A 143 -12.49 0.28 5.10
C VAL A 143 -13.11 -0.94 4.42
N ARG A 144 -13.10 -2.10 5.08
CA ARG A 144 -13.64 -3.35 4.52
C ARG A 144 -15.14 -3.32 4.25
N ASN A 145 -15.91 -2.57 5.04
CA ASN A 145 -17.34 -2.42 4.84
C ASN A 145 -17.70 -1.45 3.70
N GLN A 146 -16.76 -0.59 3.28
CA GLN A 146 -17.01 0.53 2.37
C GLN A 146 -16.33 0.38 1.00
N ILE A 147 -15.41 -0.58 0.86
CA ILE A 147 -14.78 -0.92 -0.41
C ILE A 147 -15.42 -2.19 -0.96
N ASP A 148 -16.18 -2.04 -2.05
CA ASP A 148 -16.95 -3.14 -2.65
C ASP A 148 -16.08 -4.19 -3.36
N ASN A 149 -14.81 -3.89 -3.63
CA ASN A 149 -13.89 -4.84 -4.26
C ASN A 149 -13.41 -5.88 -3.24
N PRO A 150 -13.85 -7.14 -3.30
CA PRO A 150 -13.47 -8.15 -2.33
C PRO A 150 -11.96 -8.44 -2.35
N ARG A 151 -11.31 -8.29 -3.51
CA ARG A 151 -9.88 -8.52 -3.73
C ARG A 151 -9.00 -7.35 -3.29
N PHE A 152 -9.58 -6.21 -2.91
CA PHE A 152 -8.80 -5.08 -2.42
C PHE A 152 -8.32 -5.35 -0.99
N SER A 153 -7.04 -5.66 -0.84
CA SER A 153 -6.48 -6.08 0.45
C SER A 153 -6.39 -4.92 1.46
N VAL A 154 -6.54 -5.24 2.74
CA VAL A 154 -6.33 -4.31 3.86
C VAL A 154 -5.40 -5.00 4.84
N SER A 155 -4.16 -4.49 4.96
CA SER A 155 -3.15 -5.02 5.87
C SER A 155 -2.79 -4.02 6.97
N ILE A 156 -2.07 -4.50 7.98
CA ILE A 156 -1.50 -3.66 9.02
C ILE A 156 -0.02 -4.01 9.16
N LYS A 157 0.84 -2.99 9.16
CA LYS A 157 2.24 -3.15 9.53
C LYS A 157 2.45 -2.77 11.00
N ILE A 158 2.70 -3.76 11.83
CA ILE A 158 3.09 -3.61 13.24
C ILE A 158 4.61 -3.67 13.42
N ARG A 159 5.09 -3.47 14.66
CA ARG A 159 6.51 -3.58 15.05
C ARG A 159 6.84 -4.97 15.57
#